data_AF-A0A9D2E7B2-F1
#
_entry.id   AF-A0A9D2E7B2-F1
#
_cell.length_a   1.000
_cell.length_b   1.000
_cell.length_c   1.000
_cell.angle_alpha   90.00
_cell.angle_beta   90.00
_cell.angle_gamma   90.00
#
_symmetry.space_group_name_H-M   'P 1'
#
loop_
_entity.id
_entity.type
_entity.pdbx_description
1 polymer ?
#
loop_
_entity_poly.entity_id
_entity_poly.type
_entity_poly.pdbx_seq_one_letter_code
_entity_poly.pdbx_strand_id
1 'polypeptide(L)'
;MLGAIIGDVIGSVYEFNNVKRTDFELFAPESSFTDDSLMTIAVARWLVSDPEHSGQTLVAEMQAMGRAYPSPMGAYGGRFGRWLFSSHPMPYHSWGNGSAMRVSPVGLYARTLSETLELARRSAEVTHDHPEGIKGAQAIAAAVFLAKEGLDKSFIKDYVTRIFGYDLSRSIDAIRKVYAFDESCQGSVPEALVAFLEGNSFEEVIRLAVSIGGDSDTIACMAGAVAACYYAVPPEMDRACRERFRDEPELLEFVDDFEERHVHSFCFKTMLPADNPRSYWERTTYEAGLLDVEAKTATFADMALRDHSLAACGAQYLYGKGAVGDAVREADMRATLHGYGRALLEHLLEEQDQEGRPLHAPDVQARWWHGYEAFMEPFPGKDADYVSLGEEFGRLVRALYADAEMRPCLRRYVSRHSRVRVAVTSYRPPYTPDAIRSLGYDEIFVFGSNLHGMHGGGAARVAVQRFGAVMGQGVGLQGQSYAIPTMQGSVETIRPYVDEFIRFAEAHPGLVFYVTRIGCGIAGFTDGEIAPLFAKARGLGNVVLPLSFCEVLEG
;
A
#
# COMPACT_ATOMS: atom_id res chain seq x y z
N MET A 1 14.10 1.70 3.07
CA MET A 1 15.54 1.38 3.04
C MET A 1 16.09 1.18 4.43
N LEU A 2 15.97 2.14 5.36
CA LEU A 2 16.54 2.01 6.71
C LEU A 2 16.08 0.72 7.41
N GLY A 3 14.80 0.37 7.29
CA GLY A 3 14.29 -0.89 7.86
C GLY A 3 14.92 -2.15 7.27
N ALA A 4 15.28 -2.14 5.98
CA ALA A 4 15.98 -3.24 5.33
C ALA A 4 17.39 -3.40 5.90
N ILE A 5 18.11 -2.29 6.02
CA ILE A 5 19.47 -2.23 6.59
C ILE A 5 19.47 -2.68 8.06
N ILE A 6 18.48 -2.27 8.85
CA ILE A 6 18.34 -2.73 10.24
C ILE A 6 18.10 -4.24 10.30
N GLY A 7 17.24 -4.77 9.42
CA GLY A 7 16.98 -6.21 9.32
C GLY A 7 18.23 -7.00 8.97
N ASP A 8 18.96 -6.56 7.95
CA ASP A 8 20.27 -7.10 7.54
C ASP A 8 21.25 -7.14 8.72
N VAL A 9 21.55 -5.98 9.32
CA VAL A 9 22.52 -5.87 10.42
C VAL A 9 22.14 -6.80 11.57
N ILE A 10 20.87 -6.84 11.97
CA ILE A 10 20.41 -7.72 13.06
C ILE A 10 20.53 -9.20 12.68
N GLY A 11 20.18 -9.57 11.45
CA GLY A 11 20.20 -10.95 10.97
C GLY A 11 21.60 -11.50 10.69
N SER A 12 22.59 -10.64 10.44
CA SER A 12 23.95 -11.00 10.02
C SER A 12 24.65 -12.05 10.89
N VAL A 13 24.50 -11.98 12.22
CA VAL A 13 25.11 -12.97 13.15
C VAL A 13 24.36 -14.30 13.20
N TYR A 14 23.13 -14.35 12.67
CA TYR A 14 22.23 -15.49 12.75
C TYR A 14 22.12 -16.29 11.45
N GLU A 15 22.66 -15.80 10.33
CA GLU A 15 22.66 -16.49 9.02
C GLU A 15 23.23 -17.93 9.12
N PHE A 16 24.45 -18.06 9.64
CA PHE A 16 25.12 -19.36 9.84
C PHE A 16 25.01 -19.90 11.28
N ASN A 17 24.33 -19.17 12.16
CA ASN A 17 24.12 -19.53 13.56
C ASN A 17 22.66 -19.27 13.96
N ASN A 18 21.74 -20.00 13.29
CA ASN A 18 20.32 -19.71 13.36
C ASN A 18 19.75 -19.75 14.79
N VAL A 19 18.83 -18.82 15.03
CA VAL A 19 18.02 -18.77 16.25
C VAL A 19 16.56 -19.05 15.90
N LYS A 20 15.95 -20.10 16.46
CA LYS A 20 14.55 -20.50 16.16
C LYS A 20 13.55 -20.02 17.23
N ARG A 21 13.85 -18.88 17.86
CA ARG A 21 13.09 -18.21 18.92
C ARG A 21 13.12 -16.70 18.69
N THR A 22 12.19 -15.96 19.27
CA THR A 22 12.07 -14.50 19.06
C THR A 22 12.79 -13.67 20.13
N ASP A 23 13.10 -14.26 21.27
CA ASP A 23 13.81 -13.65 22.41
C ASP A 23 15.33 -13.82 22.24
N PHE A 24 15.90 -13.10 21.28
CA PHE A 24 17.33 -13.02 21.02
C PHE A 24 17.84 -11.57 21.06
N GLU A 25 19.16 -11.42 21.11
CA GLU A 25 19.82 -10.11 21.12
C GLU A 25 19.78 -9.50 19.71
N LEU A 26 19.12 -8.35 19.54
CA LEU A 26 18.95 -7.73 18.21
C LEU A 26 20.29 -7.25 17.64
N PHE A 27 21.09 -6.52 18.42
CA PHE A 27 22.37 -5.94 17.98
C PHE A 27 23.53 -6.55 18.75
N ALA A 28 23.86 -7.80 18.43
CA ALA A 28 25.04 -8.47 18.97
C ALA A 28 26.32 -7.65 18.69
N PRO A 29 27.37 -7.74 19.53
CA PRO A 29 28.60 -6.96 19.34
C PRO A 29 29.24 -7.14 17.95
N GLU A 30 29.13 -8.35 17.38
CA GLU A 30 29.69 -8.73 16.09
C GLU A 30 28.78 -8.40 14.89
N SER A 31 27.55 -7.92 15.13
CA SER A 31 26.60 -7.63 14.06
C SER A 31 27.08 -6.46 13.20
N SER A 32 27.07 -6.61 11.89
CA SER A 32 27.48 -5.57 10.93
C SER A 32 26.64 -5.68 9.65
N PHE A 33 26.72 -4.67 8.80
CA PHE A 33 26.05 -4.70 7.49
C PHE A 33 26.69 -5.74 6.55
N THR A 34 25.89 -6.31 5.66
CA THR A 34 26.30 -7.31 4.68
C THR A 34 26.20 -6.76 3.25
N ASP A 35 26.22 -7.63 2.25
CA ASP A 35 25.97 -7.24 0.87
C ASP A 35 24.54 -6.75 0.61
N ASP A 36 23.56 -7.13 1.44
CA ASP A 36 22.18 -6.64 1.41
C ASP A 36 22.09 -5.12 1.48
N SER A 37 22.69 -4.55 2.53
CA SER A 37 22.73 -3.09 2.75
C SER A 37 23.47 -2.38 1.62
N LEU A 38 24.65 -2.90 1.23
CA LEU A 38 25.49 -2.28 0.20
C LEU A 38 24.78 -2.26 -1.15
N MET A 39 24.17 -3.38 -1.54
CA MET A 39 23.46 -3.48 -2.82
C MET A 39 22.13 -2.71 -2.80
N THR A 40 21.45 -2.61 -1.64
CA THR A 40 20.31 -1.71 -1.47
C THR A 40 20.71 -0.26 -1.74
N ILE A 41 21.83 0.21 -1.19
CA ILE A 41 22.32 1.57 -1.41
C ILE A 41 22.75 1.78 -2.88
N ALA A 42 23.39 0.78 -3.51
CA ALA A 42 23.78 0.85 -4.92
C ALA A 42 22.56 0.98 -5.86
N VAL A 43 21.49 0.23 -5.61
CA VAL A 43 20.22 0.35 -6.36
C VAL A 43 19.61 1.75 -6.17
N ALA A 44 19.63 2.27 -4.94
CA ALA A 44 19.13 3.63 -4.68
C ALA A 44 19.95 4.71 -5.40
N ARG A 45 21.29 4.58 -5.45
CA ARG A 45 22.17 5.48 -6.22
C ARG A 45 21.83 5.47 -7.70
N TRP A 46 21.65 4.28 -8.28
CA TRP A 46 21.24 4.12 -9.68
C TRP A 46 19.90 4.82 -9.98
N LEU A 47 18.90 4.68 -9.10
CA LEU A 47 17.58 5.29 -9.30
C LEU A 47 17.63 6.82 -9.38
N VAL A 48 18.56 7.45 -8.66
CA VAL A 48 18.71 8.91 -8.63
C VAL A 48 19.73 9.45 -9.64
N SER A 49 20.72 8.64 -10.05
CA SER A 49 21.79 9.06 -10.95
C SER A 49 21.47 8.88 -12.43
N ASP A 50 20.58 7.94 -12.78
CA ASP A 50 20.23 7.62 -14.18
C ASP A 50 18.74 7.83 -14.47
N PRO A 51 18.34 8.93 -15.14
CA PRO A 51 16.95 9.18 -15.51
C PRO A 51 16.33 8.14 -16.44
N GLU A 52 17.14 7.39 -17.18
CA GLU A 52 16.68 6.33 -18.10
C GLU A 52 16.64 4.96 -17.42
N HIS A 53 17.19 4.86 -16.19
CA HIS A 53 17.28 3.62 -15.41
C HIS A 53 17.85 2.48 -16.26
N SER A 54 19.02 2.71 -16.85
CA SER A 54 19.67 1.73 -17.72
C SER A 54 20.38 0.66 -16.91
N GLY A 55 20.42 -0.58 -17.43
CA GLY A 55 21.16 -1.67 -16.80
C GLY A 55 22.66 -1.39 -16.73
N GLN A 56 23.22 -0.64 -17.68
CA GLN A 56 24.65 -0.31 -17.73
C GLN A 56 25.08 0.54 -16.53
N THR A 57 24.31 1.59 -16.20
CA THR A 57 24.59 2.42 -15.04
C THR A 57 24.38 1.64 -13.74
N LEU A 58 23.34 0.81 -13.66
CA LEU A 58 23.14 -0.05 -12.48
C LEU A 58 24.33 -0.98 -12.23
N VAL A 59 24.84 -1.61 -13.28
CA VAL A 59 26.02 -2.47 -13.19
C VAL A 59 27.22 -1.68 -12.67
N ALA A 60 27.44 -0.47 -13.18
CA ALA A 60 28.53 0.39 -12.73
C ALA A 60 28.41 0.76 -11.25
N GLU A 61 27.23 1.16 -10.78
CA GLU A 61 26.96 1.49 -9.38
C GLU A 61 27.18 0.28 -8.45
N MET A 62 26.65 -0.89 -8.82
CA MET A 62 26.80 -2.12 -8.03
C MET A 62 28.25 -2.58 -7.97
N GLN A 63 28.98 -2.58 -9.10
CA GLN A 63 30.40 -2.93 -9.12
C GLN A 63 31.25 -1.91 -8.35
N ALA A 64 30.95 -0.61 -8.44
CA ALA A 64 31.66 0.42 -7.68
C ALA A 64 31.49 0.20 -6.17
N MET A 65 30.25 -0.02 -5.71
CA MET A 65 29.96 -0.31 -4.31
C MET A 65 30.65 -1.59 -3.84
N GLY A 66 30.50 -2.71 -4.56
CA GLY A 66 31.07 -3.98 -4.14
C GLY A 66 32.61 -4.03 -4.19
N ARG A 67 33.24 -3.20 -5.03
CA ARG A 67 34.71 -3.06 -5.06
C ARG A 67 35.23 -2.15 -3.95
N ALA A 68 34.46 -1.16 -3.52
CA ALA A 68 34.79 -0.32 -2.38
C ALA A 68 34.73 -1.12 -1.07
N TYR A 69 33.79 -2.07 -0.96
CA TYR A 69 33.60 -2.92 0.21
C TYR A 69 33.74 -4.41 -0.16
N PRO A 70 34.97 -4.91 -0.43
CA PRO A 70 35.16 -6.27 -0.98
C PRO A 70 34.86 -7.41 0.00
N SER A 71 34.81 -7.12 1.30
CA SER A 71 34.66 -8.10 2.37
C SER A 71 33.63 -7.66 3.41
N PRO A 72 32.34 -7.50 3.03
CA PRO A 72 31.29 -7.25 4.01
C PRO A 72 31.12 -8.49 4.92
N MET A 73 30.39 -8.33 6.01
CA MET A 73 30.01 -9.47 6.85
C MET A 73 29.22 -10.49 6.01
N GLY A 74 29.38 -11.79 6.27
CA GLY A 74 28.77 -12.88 5.46
C GLY A 74 29.49 -13.14 4.13
N ALA A 75 30.10 -12.11 3.54
CA ALA A 75 30.70 -12.07 2.19
C ALA A 75 29.68 -12.27 1.05
N TYR A 76 30.00 -11.73 -0.12
CA TYR A 76 29.15 -11.92 -1.31
C TYR A 76 29.03 -13.39 -1.71
N GLY A 77 27.82 -13.79 -2.13
CA GLY A 77 27.60 -15.10 -2.75
C GLY A 77 28.57 -15.38 -3.90
N GLY A 78 29.12 -16.59 -4.00
CA GLY A 78 30.33 -16.85 -4.80
C GLY A 78 30.23 -16.53 -6.30
N ARG A 79 29.05 -16.67 -6.93
CA ARG A 79 28.82 -16.23 -8.32
C ARG A 79 28.74 -14.72 -8.44
N PHE A 80 28.06 -14.07 -7.48
CA PHE A 80 27.91 -12.62 -7.45
C PHE A 80 29.23 -11.91 -7.15
N GLY A 81 30.05 -12.42 -6.24
CA GLY A 81 31.42 -11.93 -6.03
C GLY A 81 32.24 -11.94 -7.32
N ARG A 82 32.22 -13.04 -8.10
CA ARG A 82 32.87 -13.06 -9.43
C ARG A 82 32.30 -12.04 -10.41
N TRP A 83 31.00 -11.79 -10.35
CA TRP A 83 30.34 -10.79 -11.18
C TRP A 83 30.79 -9.36 -10.82
N LEU A 84 30.92 -9.03 -9.53
CA LEU A 84 31.38 -7.71 -9.06
C LEU A 84 32.78 -7.35 -9.56
N PHE A 85 33.68 -8.32 -9.60
CA PHE A 85 35.07 -8.12 -10.04
C PHE A 85 35.32 -8.46 -11.52
N SER A 86 34.28 -8.81 -12.29
CA SER A 86 34.40 -9.05 -13.73
C SER A 86 34.57 -7.74 -14.50
N SER A 87 35.41 -7.78 -15.54
CA SER A 87 35.54 -6.67 -16.51
C SER A 87 34.34 -6.60 -17.47
N HIS A 88 33.66 -7.73 -17.71
CA HIS A 88 32.49 -7.84 -18.58
C HIS A 88 31.42 -8.64 -17.85
N PRO A 89 30.76 -8.07 -16.84
CA PRO A 89 29.73 -8.76 -16.08
C PRO A 89 28.53 -9.09 -16.98
N MET A 90 28.08 -10.34 -16.92
CA MET A 90 26.88 -10.82 -17.59
C MET A 90 25.94 -11.44 -16.54
N PRO A 91 24.61 -11.30 -16.68
CA PRO A 91 23.69 -12.05 -15.84
C PRO A 91 23.89 -13.55 -16.03
N TYR A 92 23.59 -14.32 -14.98
CA TYR A 92 24.00 -15.72 -14.88
C TYR A 92 22.83 -16.65 -14.53
N HIS A 93 21.62 -16.28 -14.96
CA HIS A 93 20.39 -17.05 -14.86
C HIS A 93 20.09 -17.52 -13.43
N SER A 94 20.37 -16.65 -12.47
CA SER A 94 20.17 -16.89 -11.03
C SER A 94 18.71 -16.72 -10.62
N TRP A 95 18.20 -17.68 -9.85
CA TRP A 95 16.92 -17.61 -9.13
C TRP A 95 17.10 -17.23 -7.65
N GLY A 96 18.32 -16.88 -7.25
CA GLY A 96 18.66 -16.51 -5.88
C GLY A 96 17.93 -15.26 -5.39
N ASN A 97 17.79 -15.13 -4.07
CA ASN A 97 17.12 -14.03 -3.38
C ASN A 97 17.90 -12.69 -3.44
N GLY A 98 19.12 -12.71 -3.96
CA GLY A 98 19.98 -11.53 -4.10
C GLY A 98 19.40 -10.38 -4.93
N SER A 99 18.44 -10.67 -5.82
CA SER A 99 17.67 -9.64 -6.52
C SER A 99 16.60 -8.99 -5.63
N ALA A 100 15.99 -9.74 -4.72
CA ALA A 100 14.91 -9.30 -3.84
C ALA A 100 15.43 -8.54 -2.61
N MET A 101 16.57 -8.94 -2.04
CA MET A 101 17.15 -8.30 -0.86
C MET A 101 17.47 -6.81 -1.05
N ARG A 102 17.85 -6.41 -2.27
CA ARG A 102 18.30 -5.06 -2.61
C ARG A 102 17.25 -4.16 -3.26
N VAL A 103 16.04 -4.66 -3.49
CA VAL A 103 15.05 -3.99 -4.37
C VAL A 103 14.20 -2.94 -3.64
N SER A 104 14.29 -2.84 -2.31
CA SER A 104 13.46 -1.93 -1.52
C SER A 104 13.45 -0.45 -1.98
N PRO A 105 14.56 0.14 -2.49
CA PRO A 105 14.53 1.52 -2.98
C PRO A 105 13.58 1.72 -4.17
N VAL A 106 13.37 0.69 -5.00
CA VAL A 106 12.46 0.76 -6.16
C VAL A 106 11.02 1.01 -5.70
N GLY A 107 10.57 0.30 -4.67
CA GLY A 107 9.23 0.49 -4.10
C GLY A 107 9.04 1.88 -3.50
N LEU A 108 10.11 2.47 -2.94
CA LEU A 108 10.09 3.84 -2.43
C LEU A 108 10.10 4.90 -3.53
N TYR A 109 10.94 4.70 -4.55
CA TYR A 109 11.16 5.66 -5.64
C TYR A 109 9.98 5.79 -6.60
N ALA A 110 9.40 4.66 -7.01
CA ALA A 110 8.36 4.62 -8.03
C ALA A 110 7.08 5.33 -7.59
N ARG A 111 6.37 5.92 -8.55
CA ARG A 111 5.10 6.66 -8.33
C ARG A 111 3.87 5.82 -8.64
N THR A 112 4.04 4.72 -9.36
CA THR A 112 2.96 3.79 -9.71
C THR A 112 3.43 2.36 -9.53
N LEU A 113 2.50 1.46 -9.24
CA LEU A 113 2.80 0.04 -9.10
C LEU A 113 3.37 -0.56 -10.40
N SER A 114 2.88 -0.12 -11.57
CA SER A 114 3.42 -0.56 -12.87
C SER A 114 4.88 -0.15 -13.05
N GLU A 115 5.23 1.07 -12.67
CA GLU A 115 6.62 1.54 -12.66
C GLU A 115 7.48 0.76 -11.67
N THR A 116 6.96 0.47 -10.47
CA THR A 116 7.63 -0.39 -9.48
C THR A 116 8.00 -1.75 -10.07
N LEU A 117 7.05 -2.43 -10.73
CA LEU A 117 7.28 -3.75 -11.30
C LEU A 117 8.31 -3.73 -12.43
N GLU A 118 8.32 -2.69 -13.27
CA GLU A 118 9.27 -2.56 -14.37
C GLU A 118 10.68 -2.24 -13.87
N LEU A 119 10.82 -1.29 -12.93
CA LEU A 119 12.12 -0.97 -12.32
C LEU A 119 12.68 -2.15 -11.53
N ALA A 120 11.83 -2.90 -10.82
CA ALA A 120 12.24 -4.09 -10.10
C ALA A 120 12.77 -5.17 -11.06
N ARG A 121 12.07 -5.41 -12.19
CA ARG A 121 12.52 -6.31 -13.25
C ARG A 121 13.89 -5.90 -13.79
N ARG A 122 14.06 -4.63 -14.18
CA ARG A 122 15.36 -4.10 -14.67
C ARG A 122 16.48 -4.27 -13.65
N SER A 123 16.17 -4.04 -12.37
CA SER A 123 17.16 -4.17 -11.29
C SER A 123 17.61 -5.62 -11.01
N ALA A 124 16.73 -6.59 -11.31
CA ALA A 124 17.04 -8.00 -11.17
C ALA A 124 17.86 -8.51 -12.36
N GLU A 125 17.46 -8.19 -13.59
CA GLU A 125 17.98 -8.75 -14.85
C GLU A 125 19.48 -8.56 -15.09
N VAL A 126 20.13 -7.60 -14.43
CA VAL A 126 21.58 -7.41 -14.53
C VAL A 126 22.39 -8.56 -13.91
N THR A 127 21.76 -9.40 -13.08
CA THR A 127 22.39 -10.54 -12.38
C THR A 127 21.50 -11.79 -12.33
N HIS A 128 20.20 -11.61 -12.12
CA HIS A 128 19.17 -12.62 -11.88
C HIS A 128 18.10 -12.55 -12.98
N ASP A 129 18.47 -12.91 -14.20
CA ASP A 129 17.57 -12.97 -15.37
C ASP A 129 16.71 -14.25 -15.42
N HIS A 130 16.74 -15.08 -14.37
CA HIS A 130 15.77 -16.17 -14.21
C HIS A 130 14.38 -15.59 -13.84
N PRO A 131 13.26 -16.10 -14.40
CA PRO A 131 11.91 -15.61 -14.09
C PRO A 131 11.61 -15.51 -12.58
N GLU A 132 12.02 -16.51 -11.80
CA GLU A 132 11.87 -16.53 -10.35
C GLU A 132 12.72 -15.48 -9.60
N GLY A 133 13.91 -15.15 -10.10
CA GLY A 133 14.73 -14.06 -9.56
C GLY A 133 14.07 -12.69 -9.78
N ILE A 134 13.52 -12.49 -10.98
CA ILE A 134 12.72 -11.30 -11.32
C ILE A 134 11.45 -11.23 -10.47
N LYS A 135 10.73 -12.35 -10.36
CA LYS A 135 9.47 -12.46 -9.60
C LYS A 135 9.65 -12.12 -8.12
N GLY A 136 10.72 -12.61 -7.49
CA GLY A 136 11.05 -12.27 -6.10
C GLY A 136 11.30 -10.78 -5.90
N ALA A 137 12.10 -10.16 -6.78
CA ALA A 137 12.36 -8.72 -6.73
C ALA A 137 11.07 -7.90 -6.93
N GLN A 138 10.23 -8.28 -7.90
CA GLN A 138 8.94 -7.62 -8.13
C GLN A 138 8.00 -7.76 -6.94
N ALA A 139 7.96 -8.92 -6.28
CA ALA A 139 7.10 -9.14 -5.12
C ALA A 139 7.48 -8.26 -3.92
N ILE A 140 8.77 -8.19 -3.57
CA ILE A 140 9.23 -7.32 -2.48
C ILE A 140 9.05 -5.84 -2.85
N ALA A 141 9.41 -5.43 -4.07
CA ALA A 141 9.22 -4.04 -4.50
C ALA A 141 7.75 -3.62 -4.47
N ALA A 142 6.84 -4.50 -4.94
CA ALA A 142 5.41 -4.27 -4.87
C ALA A 142 4.92 -4.19 -3.43
N ALA A 143 5.34 -5.09 -2.53
CA ALA A 143 4.99 -5.03 -1.12
C ALA A 143 5.45 -3.73 -0.45
N VAL A 144 6.67 -3.27 -0.74
CA VAL A 144 7.19 -1.98 -0.26
C VAL A 144 6.37 -0.82 -0.81
N PHE A 145 6.07 -0.81 -2.12
CA PHE A 145 5.26 0.24 -2.75
C PHE A 145 3.85 0.29 -2.14
N LEU A 146 3.17 -0.85 -2.03
CA LEU A 146 1.82 -0.92 -1.46
C LEU A 146 1.84 -0.51 0.02
N ALA A 147 2.80 -0.96 0.82
CA ALA A 147 2.94 -0.51 2.20
C ALA A 147 3.16 1.03 2.28
N LYS A 148 4.01 1.59 1.41
CA LYS A 148 4.25 3.04 1.31
C LYS A 148 2.98 3.82 0.96
N GLU A 149 2.16 3.30 0.05
CA GLU A 149 0.87 3.90 -0.33
C GLU A 149 -0.22 3.68 0.74
N GLY A 150 0.08 2.88 1.78
CA GLY A 150 -0.74 2.68 2.97
C GLY A 150 -1.73 1.53 2.91
N LEU A 151 -1.50 0.60 1.98
CA LEU A 151 -2.34 -0.57 1.82
C LEU A 151 -2.22 -1.51 3.00
N ASP A 152 -3.36 -1.99 3.50
CA ASP A 152 -3.34 -2.95 4.59
C ASP A 152 -2.66 -4.27 4.22
N LYS A 153 -2.22 -5.00 5.25
CA LYS A 153 -1.61 -6.32 5.08
C LYS A 153 -2.47 -7.32 4.32
N SER A 154 -3.79 -7.27 4.46
CA SER A 154 -4.68 -8.21 3.79
C SER A 154 -4.65 -7.99 2.28
N PHE A 155 -4.63 -6.73 1.85
CA PHE A 155 -4.46 -6.35 0.46
C PHE A 155 -3.08 -6.77 -0.07
N ILE A 156 -2.01 -6.46 0.67
CA ILE A 156 -0.64 -6.84 0.27
C ILE A 156 -0.53 -8.36 0.14
N LYS A 157 -1.08 -9.12 1.09
CA LYS A 157 -1.13 -10.58 1.06
C LYS A 157 -1.86 -11.09 -0.16
N ASP A 158 -3.07 -10.59 -0.41
CA ASP A 158 -3.90 -10.99 -1.54
C ASP A 158 -3.23 -10.68 -2.88
N TYR A 159 -2.68 -9.46 -3.01
CA TYR A 159 -1.96 -9.04 -4.20
C TYR A 159 -0.77 -9.95 -4.47
N VAL A 160 0.09 -10.16 -3.48
CA VAL A 160 1.30 -10.98 -3.68
C VAL A 160 0.94 -12.44 -4.00
N THR A 161 -0.03 -13.00 -3.27
CA THR A 161 -0.48 -14.39 -3.47
C THR A 161 -1.02 -14.58 -4.89
N ARG A 162 -1.85 -13.65 -5.39
CA ARG A 162 -2.49 -13.78 -6.70
C ARG A 162 -1.56 -13.45 -7.86
N ILE A 163 -0.75 -12.40 -7.73
CA ILE A 163 0.07 -11.90 -8.83
C ILE A 163 1.38 -12.71 -8.97
N PHE A 164 1.96 -13.16 -7.86
CA PHE A 164 3.25 -13.87 -7.88
C PHE A 164 3.14 -15.35 -7.50
N GLY A 165 1.97 -15.81 -7.05
CA GLY A 165 1.72 -17.23 -6.73
C GLY A 165 2.41 -17.71 -5.45
N TYR A 166 2.86 -16.80 -4.58
CA TYR A 166 3.50 -17.16 -3.31
C TYR A 166 2.46 -17.59 -2.27
N ASP A 167 2.74 -18.67 -1.54
CA ASP A 167 1.91 -19.12 -0.42
C ASP A 167 2.25 -18.36 0.87
N LEU A 168 1.40 -17.38 1.18
CA LEU A 168 1.45 -16.55 2.40
C LEU A 168 0.40 -16.97 3.44
N SER A 169 -0.18 -18.17 3.33
CA SER A 169 -1.19 -18.68 4.25
C SER A 169 -0.61 -19.41 5.46
N ARG A 170 0.66 -19.84 5.37
CA ARG A 170 1.41 -20.50 6.44
C ARG A 170 1.65 -19.57 7.61
N SER A 171 1.72 -20.13 8.82
CA SER A 171 2.11 -19.36 10.00
C SER A 171 3.61 -19.39 10.27
N ILE A 172 4.16 -18.39 10.95
CA ILE A 172 5.58 -18.39 11.32
C ILE A 172 5.93 -19.64 12.15
N ASP A 173 5.08 -20.03 13.09
CA ASP A 173 5.27 -21.25 13.90
C ASP A 173 5.29 -22.53 13.07
N ALA A 174 4.54 -22.58 11.97
CA ALA A 174 4.58 -23.70 11.04
C ALA A 174 5.87 -23.69 10.21
N ILE A 175 6.28 -22.52 9.71
CA ILE A 175 7.50 -22.32 8.93
C ILE A 175 8.74 -22.69 9.76
N ARG A 176 8.88 -22.16 10.98
CA ARG A 176 10.05 -22.40 11.86
C ARG A 176 10.40 -23.88 12.03
N LYS A 177 9.39 -24.75 12.10
CA LYS A 177 9.52 -26.20 12.32
C LYS A 177 10.18 -26.94 11.15
N VAL A 178 10.00 -26.45 9.92
CA VAL A 178 10.41 -27.16 8.70
C VAL A 178 11.43 -26.41 7.88
N TYR A 179 11.52 -25.08 8.03
CA TYR A 179 12.38 -24.24 7.23
C TYR A 179 13.86 -24.48 7.53
N ALA A 180 14.65 -24.59 6.46
CA ALA A 180 16.09 -24.75 6.47
C ALA A 180 16.73 -23.62 5.63
N PHE A 181 18.06 -23.59 5.54
CA PHE A 181 18.76 -22.58 4.75
C PHE A 181 18.38 -22.67 3.26
N ASP A 182 17.85 -21.58 2.70
CA ASP A 182 17.42 -21.47 1.31
C ASP A 182 17.73 -20.06 0.78
N GLU A 183 18.66 -20.00 -0.18
CA GLU A 183 19.13 -18.78 -0.85
C GLU A 183 18.28 -18.43 -2.10
N SER A 184 17.19 -19.15 -2.38
CA SER A 184 16.31 -18.90 -3.52
C SER A 184 15.24 -17.85 -3.21
N CYS A 185 14.80 -17.10 -4.23
CA CYS A 185 13.64 -16.21 -4.10
C CYS A 185 12.40 -16.96 -3.61
N GLN A 186 12.17 -18.19 -4.08
CA GLN A 186 10.97 -18.96 -3.76
C GLN A 186 10.95 -19.48 -2.32
N GLY A 187 12.13 -19.71 -1.74
CA GLY A 187 12.28 -20.11 -0.35
C GLY A 187 12.23 -18.93 0.62
N SER A 188 12.83 -17.79 0.29
CA SER A 188 13.01 -16.71 1.27
C SER A 188 12.02 -15.54 1.14
N VAL A 189 11.57 -15.17 -0.06
CA VAL A 189 10.62 -14.04 -0.27
C VAL A 189 9.28 -14.27 0.43
N PRO A 190 8.59 -15.41 0.26
CA PRO A 190 7.34 -15.65 0.99
C PRO A 190 7.55 -15.62 2.51
N GLU A 191 8.74 -15.97 2.99
CA GLU A 191 9.02 -16.18 4.41
C GLU A 191 9.20 -14.82 5.09
N ALA A 192 9.91 -13.90 4.42
CA ALA A 192 10.00 -12.50 4.80
C ALA A 192 8.62 -11.82 4.81
N LEU A 193 7.78 -12.09 3.80
CA LEU A 193 6.44 -11.51 3.71
C LEU A 193 5.50 -12.08 4.78
N VAL A 194 5.55 -13.37 5.10
CA VAL A 194 4.79 -13.94 6.22
C VAL A 194 5.23 -13.33 7.56
N ALA A 195 6.53 -13.07 7.75
CA ALA A 195 7.03 -12.40 8.96
C ALA A 195 6.48 -10.98 9.10
N PHE A 196 6.45 -10.22 8.00
CA PHE A 196 5.77 -8.93 7.95
C PHE A 196 4.28 -9.08 8.28
N LEU A 197 3.58 -10.02 7.65
CA LEU A 197 2.14 -10.20 7.81
C LEU A 197 1.74 -10.53 9.26
N GLU A 198 2.50 -11.37 9.98
CA GLU A 198 2.19 -11.75 11.36
C GLU A 198 2.64 -10.74 12.42
N GLY A 199 3.71 -9.97 12.18
CA GLY A 199 4.27 -9.07 13.21
C GLY A 199 3.47 -7.79 13.40
N ASN A 200 3.32 -7.31 14.63
CA ASN A 200 2.49 -6.14 14.98
C ASN A 200 3.31 -4.90 15.36
N SER A 201 4.62 -4.93 15.14
CA SER A 201 5.53 -3.80 15.27
C SER A 201 6.76 -4.05 14.40
N PHE A 202 7.54 -2.99 14.14
CA PHE A 202 8.79 -3.12 13.40
C PHE A 202 9.72 -4.16 14.07
N GLU A 203 9.95 -4.04 15.38
CA GLU A 203 10.77 -5.00 16.13
C GLU A 203 10.21 -6.42 16.07
N GLU A 204 8.89 -6.59 16.23
CA GLU A 204 8.27 -7.93 16.16
C GLU A 204 8.46 -8.56 14.78
N VAL A 205 8.29 -7.80 13.69
CA VAL A 205 8.54 -8.30 12.33
C VAL A 205 9.99 -8.78 12.17
N ILE A 206 10.97 -7.99 12.62
CA ILE A 206 12.39 -8.39 12.55
C ILE A 206 12.64 -9.65 13.39
N ARG A 207 12.08 -9.72 14.61
CA ARG A 207 12.20 -10.91 15.46
C ARG A 207 11.58 -12.14 14.82
N LEU A 208 10.40 -12.01 14.22
CA LEU A 208 9.75 -13.10 13.51
C LEU A 208 10.60 -13.55 12.32
N ALA A 209 11.08 -12.62 11.51
CA ALA A 209 11.92 -12.89 10.33
C ALA A 209 13.20 -13.67 10.69
N VAL A 210 14.01 -13.15 11.62
CA VAL A 210 15.24 -13.83 12.05
C VAL A 210 14.93 -15.17 12.72
N SER A 211 13.84 -15.26 13.48
CA SER A 211 13.46 -16.51 14.17
C SER A 211 13.07 -17.65 13.22
N ILE A 212 12.81 -17.36 11.93
CA ILE A 212 12.61 -18.39 10.90
C ILE A 212 13.90 -19.20 10.71
N GLY A 213 15.08 -18.60 10.91
CA GLY A 213 16.39 -19.20 10.60
C GLY A 213 16.64 -19.32 9.10
N GLY A 214 17.73 -20.00 8.72
CA GLY A 214 18.24 -19.99 7.35
C GLY A 214 18.99 -18.70 7.06
N ASP A 215 18.79 -18.15 5.86
CA ASP A 215 19.36 -16.91 5.35
C ASP A 215 18.74 -15.68 6.07
N SER A 216 19.18 -15.47 7.32
CA SER A 216 18.43 -14.72 8.34
C SER A 216 18.52 -13.21 8.16
N ASP A 217 19.69 -12.72 7.74
CA ASP A 217 19.93 -11.36 7.25
C ASP A 217 19.05 -11.05 6.04
N THR A 218 19.06 -11.88 5.01
CA THR A 218 18.26 -11.63 3.80
C THR A 218 16.75 -11.63 4.08
N ILE A 219 16.25 -12.60 4.85
CA ILE A 219 14.83 -12.66 5.23
C ILE A 219 14.45 -11.44 6.07
N ALA A 220 15.27 -11.04 7.05
CA ALA A 220 15.01 -9.88 7.89
C ALA A 220 15.15 -8.56 7.12
N CYS A 221 16.07 -8.46 6.16
CA CYS A 221 16.24 -7.33 5.27
C CYS A 221 14.97 -7.09 4.45
N MET A 222 14.45 -8.12 3.77
CA MET A 222 13.22 -8.02 3.00
C MET A 222 11.99 -7.72 3.88
N ALA A 223 11.86 -8.37 5.04
CA ALA A 223 10.75 -8.13 5.96
C ALA A 223 10.80 -6.70 6.54
N GLY A 224 12.00 -6.25 6.94
CA GLY A 224 12.27 -4.92 7.45
C GLY A 224 12.02 -3.81 6.42
N ALA A 225 12.29 -4.08 5.14
CA ALA A 225 11.99 -3.14 4.05
C ALA A 225 10.50 -2.80 3.98
N VAL A 226 9.63 -3.82 4.05
CA VAL A 226 8.18 -3.64 4.04
C VAL A 226 7.70 -3.06 5.37
N ALA A 227 8.20 -3.60 6.49
CA ALA A 227 7.81 -3.16 7.84
C ALA A 227 8.10 -1.69 8.11
N ALA A 228 9.22 -1.13 7.65
CA ALA A 228 9.52 0.29 7.85
C ALA A 228 8.63 1.24 7.03
N CYS A 229 7.88 0.73 6.05
CA CYS A 229 6.83 1.49 5.36
C CYS A 229 5.49 1.44 6.11
N TYR A 230 5.39 0.60 7.14
CA TYR A 230 4.14 0.29 7.84
C TYR A 230 4.19 0.64 9.33
N TYR A 231 5.39 0.59 9.91
CA TYR A 231 5.67 0.80 11.32
C TYR A 231 6.81 1.82 11.45
N ALA A 232 6.67 2.73 12.43
CA ALA A 232 7.79 3.54 12.88
C ALA A 232 8.93 2.65 13.39
N VAL A 233 10.14 2.93 12.92
CA VAL A 233 11.37 2.29 13.39
C VAL A 233 11.68 2.81 14.81
N PRO A 234 11.88 1.93 15.81
CA PRO A 234 12.22 2.37 17.16
C PRO A 234 13.55 3.15 17.17
N PRO A 235 13.63 4.34 17.80
CA PRO A 235 14.82 5.18 17.78
C PRO A 235 16.09 4.50 18.31
N GLU A 236 15.94 3.57 19.24
CA GLU A 236 17.03 2.75 19.77
C GLU A 236 17.59 1.77 18.73
N MET A 237 16.74 1.20 17.86
CA MET A 237 17.17 0.31 16.79
C MET A 237 17.86 1.11 15.67
N ASP A 238 17.34 2.28 15.32
CA ASP A 238 17.99 3.21 14.39
C ASP A 238 19.38 3.61 14.90
N ARG A 239 19.47 4.08 16.16
CA ARG A 239 20.75 4.47 16.78
C ARG A 239 21.76 3.30 16.81
N ALA A 240 21.31 2.11 17.20
CA ALA A 240 22.18 0.94 17.27
C ALA A 240 22.68 0.52 15.88
N CYS A 241 21.83 0.60 14.87
CA CYS A 241 22.20 0.37 13.48
C CYS A 241 23.24 1.39 13.00
N ARG A 242 23.01 2.69 13.25
CA ARG A 242 23.96 3.76 12.87
C ARG A 242 25.34 3.59 13.49
N GLU A 243 25.42 3.07 14.72
CA GLU A 243 26.72 2.75 15.34
C GLU A 243 27.52 1.71 14.56
N ARG A 244 26.86 0.79 13.82
CA ARG A 244 27.54 -0.19 12.94
C ARG A 244 28.06 0.42 11.64
N PHE A 245 27.67 1.64 11.32
CA PHE A 245 28.15 2.43 10.19
C PHE A 245 29.03 3.60 10.63
N ARG A 246 29.55 3.61 11.87
CA ARG A 246 30.30 4.75 12.43
C ARG A 246 31.52 5.18 11.60
N ASP A 247 32.13 4.24 10.89
CA ASP A 247 33.32 4.47 10.07
C ASP A 247 32.96 4.83 8.62
N GLU A 248 31.68 4.67 8.25
CA GLU A 248 31.12 4.91 6.90
C GLU A 248 29.76 5.66 6.99
N PRO A 249 29.67 6.77 7.74
CA PRO A 249 28.39 7.44 8.03
C PRO A 249 27.69 7.94 6.77
N GLU A 250 28.44 8.27 5.72
CA GLU A 250 27.92 8.76 4.44
C GLU A 250 26.98 7.77 3.74
N LEU A 251 27.10 6.47 4.04
CA LEU A 251 26.20 5.44 3.52
C LEU A 251 24.78 5.66 4.06
N LEU A 252 24.64 5.92 5.36
CA LEU A 252 23.34 6.16 5.98
C LEU A 252 22.85 7.60 5.79
N GLU A 253 23.74 8.58 5.69
CA GLU A 253 23.36 9.95 5.28
C GLU A 253 22.70 9.94 3.90
N PHE A 254 23.25 9.17 2.95
CA PHE A 254 22.61 8.99 1.64
C PHE A 254 21.23 8.31 1.74
N VAL A 255 21.07 7.33 2.64
CA VAL A 255 19.79 6.66 2.88
C VAL A 255 18.76 7.66 3.40
N ASP A 256 19.13 8.51 4.37
CA ASP A 256 18.27 9.55 4.92
C ASP A 256 17.82 10.52 3.83
N ASP A 257 18.77 11.01 3.05
CA ASP A 257 18.57 11.91 1.91
C ASP A 257 17.64 11.32 0.84
N PHE A 258 17.83 10.05 0.50
CA PHE A 258 17.01 9.35 -0.47
C PHE A 258 15.59 9.21 0.05
N GLU A 259 15.45 8.75 1.30
CA GLU A 259 14.14 8.58 1.89
C GLU A 259 13.44 9.93 2.06
N GLU A 260 14.06 11.00 2.55
CA GLU A 260 13.43 12.32 2.66
C GLU A 260 12.85 12.82 1.32
N ARG A 261 13.52 12.54 0.20
CA ARG A 261 13.10 12.95 -1.15
C ARG A 261 11.98 12.10 -1.76
N HIS A 262 12.01 10.80 -1.52
CA HIS A 262 11.13 9.84 -2.19
C HIS A 262 10.03 9.27 -1.29
N VAL A 263 10.20 9.44 0.00
CA VAL A 263 9.24 9.11 1.04
C VAL A 263 8.59 10.43 1.43
N HIS A 264 7.61 10.88 0.63
CA HIS A 264 6.82 12.07 0.96
C HIS A 264 6.29 11.95 2.40
N SER A 265 6.00 13.07 3.08
CA SER A 265 5.37 13.14 4.42
C SER A 265 4.09 12.28 4.61
N PHE A 266 3.60 11.64 3.55
CA PHE A 266 2.55 10.63 3.54
C PHE A 266 3.01 9.23 3.92
N CYS A 267 4.31 8.95 3.97
CA CYS A 267 4.79 7.64 4.38
C CYS A 267 4.79 7.54 5.90
N PHE A 268 4.29 6.41 6.36
CA PHE A 268 3.98 6.01 7.73
C PHE A 268 5.20 5.93 8.67
N LYS A 269 6.33 6.59 8.36
CA LYS A 269 7.53 6.68 9.20
C LYS A 269 7.25 7.21 10.62
N THR A 270 6.07 7.79 10.85
CA THR A 270 5.57 8.25 12.15
C THR A 270 4.30 7.53 12.64
N MET A 271 3.82 6.49 11.94
CA MET A 271 2.66 5.70 12.39
C MET A 271 3.11 4.34 12.96
N LEU A 272 2.70 4.10 14.21
CA LEU A 272 2.66 2.78 14.84
C LEU A 272 1.31 2.10 14.52
N PRO A 273 1.14 0.83 14.90
CA PRO A 273 1.01 -0.32 14.04
C PRO A 273 -0.39 -0.49 13.44
N ALA A 274 -0.51 -0.24 12.13
CA ALA A 274 -1.77 -0.01 11.44
C ALA A 274 -2.35 -1.22 10.69
N ASP A 275 -2.16 -2.45 11.17
CA ASP A 275 -3.01 -3.58 10.70
C ASP A 275 -4.07 -3.97 11.71
N ASN A 276 -4.12 -3.22 12.80
CA ASN A 276 -5.12 -3.41 13.81
C ASN A 276 -5.43 -2.06 14.44
N PRO A 277 -6.56 -1.42 14.07
CA PRO A 277 -7.05 -0.22 14.75
C PRO A 277 -7.14 -0.42 16.27
N ARG A 278 -7.23 -1.66 16.75
CA ARG A 278 -7.20 -2.02 18.16
C ARG A 278 -5.82 -1.83 18.81
N SER A 279 -4.70 -2.07 18.13
CA SER A 279 -3.35 -2.06 18.76
C SER A 279 -2.72 -0.68 18.90
N TYR A 280 -2.99 0.24 17.97
CA TYR A 280 -2.55 1.65 18.12
C TYR A 280 -3.19 2.32 19.34
N TRP A 281 -4.34 1.79 19.77
CA TRP A 281 -5.20 2.42 20.77
C TRP A 281 -5.36 1.60 22.07
N GLU A 282 -4.91 0.33 22.12
CA GLU A 282 -4.85 -0.50 23.33
C GLU A 282 -3.58 -0.30 24.17
N ARG A 283 -2.45 0.16 23.60
CA ARG A 283 -1.22 0.42 24.38
C ARG A 283 -1.16 1.85 24.91
N THR A 284 -1.60 2.04 26.16
CA THR A 284 -1.23 3.14 27.08
C THR A 284 -0.92 4.50 26.42
N THR A 285 -1.99 5.15 25.97
CA THR A 285 -2.08 6.50 25.38
C THR A 285 -1.39 7.62 26.18
N TYR A 286 -0.13 7.92 25.88
CA TYR A 286 0.47 9.24 26.15
C TYR A 286 0.34 10.15 24.92
N GLU A 287 0.65 9.64 23.73
CA GLU A 287 0.77 10.45 22.50
C GLU A 287 -0.57 10.91 21.90
N ALA A 288 -1.61 10.07 21.92
CA ALA A 288 -2.96 10.44 21.46
C ALA A 288 -3.60 11.56 22.31
N GLY A 289 -3.24 11.60 23.59
CA GLY A 289 -3.67 12.64 24.54
C GLY A 289 -3.03 14.01 24.25
N LEU A 290 -1.88 14.02 23.57
CA LEU A 290 -1.14 15.25 23.22
C LEU A 290 -1.68 15.94 21.95
N LEU A 291 -2.52 15.26 21.16
CA LEU A 291 -3.17 15.89 20.02
C LEU A 291 -4.19 16.94 20.49
N ASP A 292 -4.11 18.12 19.91
CA ASP A 292 -5.10 19.17 20.11
C ASP A 292 -6.46 18.80 19.47
N VAL A 293 -7.47 19.61 19.77
CA VAL A 293 -8.85 19.39 19.30
C VAL A 293 -8.94 19.47 17.77
N GLU A 294 -8.16 20.34 17.13
CA GLU A 294 -8.16 20.49 15.67
C GLU A 294 -7.60 19.25 14.99
N ALA A 295 -6.47 18.74 15.47
CA ALA A 295 -5.85 17.53 14.96
C ALA A 295 -6.76 16.32 15.10
N LYS A 296 -7.45 16.18 16.24
CA LYS A 296 -8.45 15.13 16.47
C LYS A 296 -9.61 15.27 15.50
N THR A 297 -10.21 16.46 15.42
CA THR A 297 -11.36 16.76 14.55
C THR A 297 -11.05 16.49 13.09
N ALA A 298 -9.91 16.97 12.59
CA ALA A 298 -9.47 16.77 11.22
C ALA A 298 -9.16 15.30 10.90
N THR A 299 -8.61 14.55 11.86
CA THR A 299 -8.37 13.10 11.72
C THR A 299 -9.69 12.34 11.60
N PHE A 300 -10.67 12.61 12.47
CA PHE A 300 -11.99 11.97 12.38
C PHE A 300 -12.73 12.33 11.09
N ALA A 301 -12.60 13.58 10.60
CA ALA A 301 -13.16 13.99 9.33
C ALA A 301 -12.50 13.28 8.14
N ASP A 302 -11.17 13.12 8.14
CA ASP A 302 -10.45 12.34 7.13
C ASP A 302 -10.93 10.88 7.08
N MET A 303 -11.11 10.26 8.24
CA MET A 303 -11.61 8.88 8.36
C MET A 303 -13.04 8.74 7.81
N ALA A 304 -13.91 9.69 8.14
CA ALA A 304 -15.29 9.72 7.65
C ALA A 304 -15.38 9.91 6.12
N LEU A 305 -14.50 10.73 5.53
CA LEU A 305 -14.42 10.90 4.07
C LEU A 305 -13.98 9.63 3.34
N ARG A 306 -13.27 8.75 4.02
CA ARG A 306 -12.72 7.48 3.49
C ARG A 306 -13.59 6.27 3.83
N ASP A 307 -14.79 6.51 4.33
CA ASP A 307 -15.78 5.49 4.70
C ASP A 307 -15.29 4.44 5.72
N HIS A 308 -14.29 4.81 6.54
CA HIS A 308 -14.00 4.03 7.73
C HIS A 308 -15.14 4.21 8.73
N SER A 309 -15.68 3.10 9.25
CA SER A 309 -16.68 3.21 10.30
C SER A 309 -16.06 3.86 11.54
N LEU A 310 -16.61 5.00 11.97
CA LEU A 310 -16.32 5.59 13.28
C LEU A 310 -16.65 4.61 14.42
N ALA A 311 -17.50 3.62 14.16
CA ALA A 311 -17.75 2.47 15.00
C ALA A 311 -16.49 1.64 15.33
N ALA A 312 -15.59 1.44 14.37
CA ALA A 312 -14.39 0.63 14.54
C ALA A 312 -13.25 1.35 15.29
N CYS A 313 -13.25 2.69 15.32
CA CYS A 313 -12.14 3.48 15.84
C CYS A 313 -12.52 4.49 16.94
N GLY A 314 -13.77 4.97 16.95
CA GLY A 314 -14.26 6.03 17.83
C GLY A 314 -14.68 5.54 19.22
N ALA A 315 -15.11 4.28 19.34
CA ALA A 315 -15.52 3.73 20.63
C ALA A 315 -14.42 3.88 21.69
N GLN A 316 -13.15 3.61 21.37
CA GLN A 316 -12.06 3.67 22.36
C GLN A 316 -11.64 5.09 22.82
N TYR A 317 -12.07 6.17 22.13
CA TYR A 317 -11.61 7.55 22.37
C TYR A 317 -12.67 8.51 22.88
N LEU A 318 -13.93 8.24 22.56
CA LEU A 318 -15.00 9.21 22.76
C LEU A 318 -15.61 9.15 24.17
N TYR A 319 -15.17 8.20 25.02
CA TYR A 319 -15.52 8.17 26.45
C TYR A 319 -14.29 8.40 27.33
N GLY A 320 -14.48 9.09 28.46
CA GLY A 320 -13.42 9.21 29.46
C GLY A 320 -13.07 7.83 30.05
N LYS A 321 -11.78 7.55 30.32
CA LYS A 321 -11.35 6.30 30.98
C LYS A 321 -12.01 6.03 32.34
N GLY A 322 -12.68 7.03 32.93
CA GLY A 322 -13.48 6.93 34.16
C GLY A 322 -14.98 6.65 33.97
N ALA A 323 -15.49 6.55 32.73
CA ALA A 323 -16.91 6.33 32.46
C ALA A 323 -17.31 4.86 32.70
N VAL A 324 -18.06 4.63 33.78
CA VAL A 324 -18.58 3.31 34.17
C VAL A 324 -20.07 3.22 33.81
N GLY A 325 -20.41 2.33 32.87
CA GLY A 325 -21.78 2.09 32.39
C GLY A 325 -22.06 2.64 30.98
N ASP A 326 -22.88 1.92 30.20
CA ASP A 326 -23.09 2.20 28.77
C ASP A 326 -23.76 3.56 28.51
N ALA A 327 -24.71 3.98 29.35
CA ALA A 327 -25.40 5.26 29.22
C ALA A 327 -24.49 6.48 29.45
N VAL A 328 -23.50 6.37 30.35
CA VAL A 328 -22.53 7.45 30.61
C VAL A 328 -21.54 7.57 29.44
N ARG A 329 -21.12 6.43 28.89
CA ARG A 329 -20.24 6.39 27.71
C ARG A 329 -20.91 6.97 26.47
N GLU A 330 -22.19 6.66 26.27
CA GLU A 330 -22.99 7.22 25.17
C GLU A 330 -23.07 8.75 25.27
N ALA A 331 -23.35 9.27 26.46
CA ALA A 331 -23.45 10.71 26.70
C ALA A 331 -22.12 11.45 26.46
N ASP A 332 -21.00 10.92 26.95
CA ASP A 332 -19.66 11.49 26.72
C ASP A 332 -19.27 11.49 25.24
N MET A 333 -19.58 10.39 24.54
CA MET A 333 -19.29 10.23 23.12
C MET A 333 -20.10 11.22 22.28
N ARG A 334 -21.39 11.35 22.59
CA ARG A 334 -22.27 12.32 21.97
C ARG A 334 -21.76 13.76 22.17
N ALA A 335 -21.38 14.12 23.39
CA ALA A 335 -20.85 15.44 23.70
C ALA A 335 -19.54 15.72 22.95
N THR A 336 -18.66 14.73 22.85
CA THR A 336 -17.37 14.85 22.16
C THR A 336 -17.54 15.00 20.65
N LEU A 337 -18.37 14.16 20.02
CA LEU A 337 -18.67 14.26 18.59
C LEU A 337 -19.39 15.56 18.24
N HIS A 338 -20.29 16.03 19.11
CA HIS A 338 -20.89 17.35 18.97
C HIS A 338 -19.85 18.47 19.06
N GLY A 339 -18.87 18.35 19.96
CA GLY A 339 -17.75 19.28 20.05
C GLY A 339 -16.93 19.32 18.75
N TYR A 340 -16.61 18.16 18.18
CA TYR A 340 -15.85 18.06 16.92
C TYR A 340 -16.66 18.55 15.71
N GLY A 341 -17.93 18.18 15.59
CA GLY A 341 -18.80 18.64 14.52
C GLY A 341 -18.93 20.16 14.50
N ARG A 342 -19.08 20.74 15.69
CA ARG A 342 -19.15 22.19 15.90
C ARG A 342 -17.83 22.88 15.53
N ALA A 343 -16.71 22.41 16.08
CA ALA A 343 -15.39 22.97 15.80
C ALA A 343 -15.02 22.88 14.32
N LEU A 344 -15.37 21.77 13.66
CA LEU A 344 -15.21 21.61 12.23
C LEU A 344 -16.02 22.67 11.48
N LEU A 345 -17.31 22.79 11.77
CA LEU A 345 -18.18 23.72 11.06
C LEU A 345 -17.78 25.18 11.27
N GLU A 346 -17.43 25.57 12.50
CA GLU A 346 -16.90 26.90 12.83
C GLU A 346 -15.67 27.22 11.98
N HIS A 347 -14.68 26.32 11.94
CA HIS A 347 -13.47 26.49 11.13
C HIS A 347 -13.75 26.63 9.63
N LEU A 348 -14.65 25.80 9.08
CA LEU A 348 -14.95 25.86 7.66
C LEU A 348 -15.67 27.15 7.26
N LEU A 349 -16.54 27.67 8.14
CA LEU A 349 -17.27 28.91 7.90
C LEU A 349 -16.41 30.17 8.09
N GLU A 350 -15.31 30.07 8.84
CA GLU A 350 -14.33 31.13 9.03
C GLU A 350 -13.23 31.18 7.94
N GLU A 351 -13.12 30.15 7.10
CA GLU A 351 -12.06 30.07 6.09
C GLU A 351 -12.29 31.04 4.90
N GLN A 352 -11.23 31.75 4.49
CA GLN A 352 -11.22 32.64 3.31
C GLN A 352 -10.86 31.88 2.03
N ASP A 353 -11.63 32.07 0.95
CA ASP A 353 -11.32 31.52 -0.37
C ASP A 353 -10.25 32.35 -1.13
N GLN A 354 -9.55 31.73 -2.09
CA GLN A 354 -8.49 32.35 -2.92
C GLN A 354 -9.00 33.50 -3.80
N GLU A 355 -10.33 33.65 -3.93
CA GLU A 355 -10.97 34.79 -4.60
C GLU A 355 -11.37 35.92 -3.64
N GLY A 356 -10.91 35.88 -2.37
CA GLY A 356 -11.14 36.94 -1.38
C GLY A 356 -12.59 36.99 -0.87
N ARG A 357 -13.39 35.96 -1.12
CA ARG A 357 -14.75 35.82 -0.60
C ARG A 357 -14.71 34.96 0.67
N PRO A 358 -15.07 35.50 1.85
CA PRO A 358 -15.30 34.66 3.01
C PRO A 358 -16.55 33.80 2.79
N LEU A 359 -16.60 32.60 3.36
CA LEU A 359 -17.83 31.79 3.46
C LEU A 359 -18.91 32.43 4.38
N HIS A 360 -18.66 33.63 4.91
CA HIS A 360 -19.59 34.45 5.70
C HIS A 360 -20.81 34.99 4.94
N ALA A 361 -21.23 34.39 3.83
CA ALA A 361 -22.53 34.72 3.26
C ALA A 361 -23.61 34.36 4.31
N PRO A 362 -24.45 35.32 4.77
CA PRO A 362 -25.44 35.09 5.82
C PRO A 362 -26.33 33.87 5.53
N ASP A 363 -26.61 33.62 4.26
CA ASP A 363 -27.43 32.51 3.78
C ASP A 363 -26.75 31.14 3.91
N VAL A 364 -25.42 31.06 3.72
CA VAL A 364 -24.65 29.81 3.86
C VAL A 364 -24.45 29.47 5.34
N GLN A 365 -24.15 30.47 6.16
CA GLN A 365 -24.09 30.30 7.62
C GLN A 365 -25.44 29.88 8.19
N ALA A 366 -26.52 30.55 7.80
CA ALA A 366 -27.87 30.18 8.24
C ALA A 366 -28.24 28.76 7.78
N ARG A 367 -27.95 28.39 6.52
CA ARG A 367 -28.21 27.04 5.97
C ARG A 367 -27.52 25.95 6.79
N TRP A 368 -26.23 26.12 7.07
CA TRP A 368 -25.46 25.08 7.76
C TRP A 368 -25.66 25.06 9.26
N TRP A 369 -25.83 26.22 9.92
CA TRP A 369 -26.09 26.24 11.36
C TRP A 369 -27.50 25.73 11.68
N HIS A 370 -28.50 26.08 10.87
CA HIS A 370 -29.86 25.57 11.02
C HIS A 370 -29.96 24.07 10.67
N GLY A 371 -29.18 23.61 9.68
CA GLY A 371 -29.09 22.18 9.35
C GLY A 371 -28.30 21.37 10.38
N TYR A 372 -27.26 21.94 11.01
CA TYR A 372 -26.40 21.27 11.99
C TYR A 372 -27.17 20.87 13.25
N GLU A 373 -28.04 21.75 13.76
CA GLU A 373 -28.92 21.41 14.89
C GLU A 373 -29.83 20.22 14.57
N ALA A 374 -30.33 20.12 13.33
CA ALA A 374 -31.12 18.98 12.88
C ALA A 374 -30.31 17.69 12.63
N PHE A 375 -29.01 17.80 12.30
CA PHE A 375 -28.11 16.65 12.19
C PHE A 375 -27.79 16.00 13.55
N MET A 376 -27.84 16.81 14.63
CA MET A 376 -27.45 16.41 15.98
C MET A 376 -28.66 16.21 16.92
N GLU A 377 -29.88 16.47 16.45
CA GLU A 377 -31.13 16.15 17.17
C GLU A 377 -31.31 14.62 17.31
N PRO A 378 -31.82 14.15 18.46
CA PRO A 378 -31.94 12.72 18.72
C PRO A 378 -32.97 12.07 17.78
N PHE A 379 -32.58 11.00 17.08
CA PHE A 379 -33.55 10.08 16.49
C PHE A 379 -34.34 9.40 17.63
N PRO A 380 -35.66 9.57 17.72
CA PRO A 380 -36.44 8.82 18.68
C PRO A 380 -36.55 7.35 18.22
N GLY A 381 -36.07 6.41 19.04
CA GLY A 381 -36.52 5.01 18.95
C GLY A 381 -35.61 3.98 18.31
N LYS A 382 -34.28 4.16 18.32
CA LYS A 382 -33.36 3.01 18.17
C LYS A 382 -32.40 3.01 19.35
N ASP A 383 -32.10 1.82 19.87
CA ASP A 383 -31.01 1.60 20.83
C ASP A 383 -29.74 2.21 20.24
N ALA A 384 -29.36 3.40 20.72
CA ALA A 384 -28.27 4.19 20.15
C ALA A 384 -26.95 3.59 20.61
N ASP A 385 -26.51 2.52 19.94
CA ASP A 385 -25.17 1.99 20.15
C ASP A 385 -24.11 2.99 19.63
N TYR A 386 -22.88 2.83 20.12
CA TYR A 386 -21.72 3.64 19.73
C TYR A 386 -21.46 3.66 18.21
N VAL A 387 -21.97 2.67 17.48
CA VAL A 387 -21.88 2.57 16.02
C VAL A 387 -22.72 3.67 15.37
N SER A 388 -23.97 3.81 15.80
CA SER A 388 -24.93 4.79 15.28
C SER A 388 -24.50 6.25 15.49
N LEU A 389 -23.88 6.57 16.64
CA LEU A 389 -23.35 7.91 16.93
C LEU A 389 -22.15 8.28 16.03
N GLY A 390 -21.27 7.32 15.73
CA GLY A 390 -20.17 7.56 14.79
C GLY A 390 -20.67 7.84 13.37
N GLU A 391 -21.74 7.17 12.94
CA GLU A 391 -22.34 7.39 11.62
C GLU A 391 -22.95 8.80 11.46
N GLU A 392 -23.42 9.43 12.54
CA GLU A 392 -23.92 10.82 12.54
C GLU A 392 -22.85 11.83 12.13
N PHE A 393 -21.69 11.79 12.80
CA PHE A 393 -20.55 12.64 12.43
C PHE A 393 -20.08 12.33 11.00
N GLY A 394 -20.05 11.06 10.61
CA GLY A 394 -19.73 10.66 9.23
C GLY A 394 -20.69 11.23 8.18
N ARG A 395 -22.00 11.26 8.48
CA ARG A 395 -23.02 11.88 7.62
C ARG A 395 -22.81 13.38 7.47
N LEU A 396 -22.51 14.10 8.55
CA LEU A 396 -22.19 15.52 8.51
C LEU A 396 -20.99 15.80 7.58
N VAL A 397 -19.89 15.07 7.77
CA VAL A 397 -18.68 15.24 6.96
C VAL A 397 -18.94 14.96 5.47
N ARG A 398 -19.71 13.91 5.14
CA ARG A 398 -20.10 13.61 3.76
C ARG A 398 -21.02 14.68 3.16
N ALA A 399 -21.95 15.23 3.94
CA ALA A 399 -22.79 16.33 3.49
C ALA A 399 -21.96 17.59 3.18
N LEU A 400 -21.02 17.95 4.06
CA LEU A 400 -20.08 19.06 3.86
C LEU A 400 -19.21 18.84 2.60
N TYR A 401 -18.81 17.60 2.33
CA TYR A 401 -18.08 17.25 1.13
C TYR A 401 -18.93 17.29 -0.14
N ALA A 402 -20.22 16.96 -0.07
CA ALA A 402 -21.12 17.00 -1.22
C ALA A 402 -21.43 18.45 -1.66
N ASP A 403 -21.41 19.40 -0.73
CA ASP A 403 -21.66 20.82 -1.00
C ASP A 403 -20.47 21.50 -1.71
N ALA A 404 -20.73 22.15 -2.84
CA ALA A 404 -19.69 22.74 -3.68
C ALA A 404 -18.96 23.92 -3.02
N GLU A 405 -19.60 24.63 -2.09
CA GLU A 405 -19.04 25.78 -1.37
C GLU A 405 -18.18 25.32 -0.18
N MET A 406 -18.60 24.26 0.52
CA MET A 406 -17.89 23.74 1.71
C MET A 406 -16.77 22.76 1.37
N ARG A 407 -16.87 22.01 0.27
CA ARG A 407 -15.91 20.97 -0.13
C ARG A 407 -14.45 21.45 -0.20
N PRO A 408 -14.12 22.60 -0.83
CA PRO A 408 -12.73 23.07 -0.90
C PRO A 408 -12.15 23.37 0.49
N CYS A 409 -12.97 23.93 1.37
CA CYS A 409 -12.57 24.28 2.74
C CYS A 409 -12.33 23.03 3.58
N LEU A 410 -13.25 22.06 3.52
CA LEU A 410 -13.10 20.78 4.20
C LEU A 410 -11.81 20.06 3.79
N ARG A 411 -11.49 20.06 2.48
CA ARG A 411 -10.24 19.48 1.98
C ARG A 411 -9.00 20.20 2.54
N ARG A 412 -9.02 21.52 2.63
CA ARG A 412 -7.91 22.30 3.21
C ARG A 412 -7.78 22.04 4.71
N TYR A 413 -8.88 22.05 5.45
CA TYR A 413 -8.91 21.78 6.89
C TYR A 413 -8.33 20.39 7.20
N VAL A 414 -8.85 19.35 6.56
CA VAL A 414 -8.35 17.98 6.71
C VAL A 414 -6.87 17.90 6.31
N SER A 415 -6.48 18.52 5.19
CA SER A 415 -5.08 18.53 4.75
C SER A 415 -4.15 19.26 5.73
N ARG A 416 -4.58 20.34 6.38
CA ARG A 416 -3.70 21.12 7.26
C ARG A 416 -3.57 20.53 8.65
N HIS A 417 -4.66 19.98 9.17
CA HIS A 417 -4.78 19.64 10.60
C HIS A 417 -4.77 18.12 10.84
N SER A 418 -5.09 17.27 9.86
CA SER A 418 -5.04 15.81 10.07
C SER A 418 -3.60 15.34 10.27
N ARG A 419 -3.35 14.77 11.46
CA ARG A 419 -2.05 14.20 11.87
C ARG A 419 -1.94 12.71 11.56
N VAL A 420 -3.09 12.04 11.35
CA VAL A 420 -3.19 10.64 10.95
C VAL A 420 -3.99 10.61 9.64
N ARG A 421 -3.30 10.43 8.53
CA ARG A 421 -3.94 10.29 7.22
C ARG A 421 -4.10 8.80 6.94
N VAL A 422 -5.33 8.32 6.90
CA VAL A 422 -5.56 6.94 6.47
C VAL A 422 -5.20 6.85 4.99
N ALA A 423 -4.75 5.70 4.54
CA ALA A 423 -4.36 5.48 3.16
C ALA A 423 -5.47 5.83 2.17
N VAL A 424 -5.05 6.21 0.99
CA VAL A 424 -5.83 6.80 -0.10
C VAL A 424 -6.91 5.84 -0.59
N THR A 425 -8.19 6.11 -0.38
CA THR A 425 -9.22 5.71 -1.35
C THR A 425 -9.74 6.97 -2.00
N SER A 426 -9.32 7.21 -3.25
CA SER A 426 -9.75 8.37 -4.03
C SER A 426 -11.28 8.45 -4.06
N TYR A 427 -11.81 9.68 -4.14
CA TYR A 427 -13.18 9.92 -4.60
C TYR A 427 -13.47 9.03 -5.82
N ARG A 428 -14.40 8.08 -5.67
CA ARG A 428 -14.78 7.18 -6.76
C ARG A 428 -15.88 7.85 -7.58
N PRO A 429 -15.66 8.10 -8.88
CA PRO A 429 -16.68 8.69 -9.72
C PRO A 429 -17.88 7.73 -9.83
N PRO A 430 -19.12 8.25 -9.92
CA PRO A 430 -20.32 7.42 -10.02
C PRO A 430 -20.38 6.60 -11.32
N TYR A 431 -19.56 6.96 -12.32
CA TYR A 431 -19.46 6.28 -13.61
C TYR A 431 -18.00 6.17 -14.04
N THR A 432 -17.71 5.16 -14.86
CA THR A 432 -16.37 4.98 -15.43
C THR A 432 -16.02 6.18 -16.31
N PRO A 433 -14.90 6.88 -16.06
CA PRO A 433 -14.47 7.99 -16.92
C PRO A 433 -14.17 7.53 -18.34
N ASP A 434 -14.51 8.35 -19.35
CA ASP A 434 -14.23 8.04 -20.76
C ASP A 434 -12.73 7.81 -21.05
N ALA A 435 -11.86 8.45 -20.27
CA ALA A 435 -10.42 8.31 -20.37
C ALA A 435 -9.80 8.09 -18.99
N ILE A 436 -9.40 6.85 -18.72
CA ILE A 436 -8.64 6.49 -17.52
C ILE A 436 -7.16 6.67 -17.83
N ARG A 437 -6.52 7.66 -17.21
CA ARG A 437 -5.11 8.01 -17.44
C ARG A 437 -4.14 7.41 -16.44
N SER A 438 -4.65 7.11 -15.25
CA SER A 438 -3.96 6.54 -14.09
C SER A 438 -4.99 5.74 -13.28
N LEU A 439 -4.52 4.76 -12.51
CA LEU A 439 -5.31 3.99 -11.57
C LEU A 439 -4.72 4.19 -10.17
N GLY A 440 -5.58 4.31 -9.17
CA GLY A 440 -5.25 4.00 -7.78
C GLY A 440 -4.83 2.54 -7.64
N TYR A 441 -4.13 2.21 -6.57
CA TYR A 441 -3.57 0.87 -6.35
C TYR A 441 -4.64 -0.23 -6.30
N ASP A 442 -5.86 0.10 -5.86
CA ASP A 442 -7.01 -0.80 -5.74
C ASP A 442 -7.90 -0.77 -6.98
N GLU A 443 -7.60 0.11 -7.93
CA GLU A 443 -8.40 0.29 -9.12
C GLU A 443 -7.90 -0.63 -10.25
N ILE A 444 -8.85 -1.30 -10.90
CA ILE A 444 -8.63 -2.26 -11.97
C ILE A 444 -9.31 -1.77 -13.24
N PHE A 445 -8.52 -1.68 -14.32
CA PHE A 445 -9.00 -1.32 -15.64
C PHE A 445 -9.59 -2.54 -16.35
N VAL A 446 -10.92 -2.61 -16.49
CA VAL A 446 -11.60 -3.73 -17.12
C VAL A 446 -11.83 -3.43 -18.60
N PHE A 447 -11.34 -4.30 -19.48
CA PHE A 447 -11.29 -4.04 -20.92
C PHE A 447 -11.68 -5.26 -21.77
N GLY A 448 -12.10 -4.98 -23.01
CA GLY A 448 -12.43 -6.00 -24.01
C GLY A 448 -11.17 -6.58 -24.68
N SER A 449 -11.10 -7.90 -24.77
CA SER A 449 -9.95 -8.68 -25.25
C SER A 449 -10.36 -9.70 -26.32
N ASN A 450 -9.42 -10.47 -26.84
CA ASN A 450 -9.66 -11.73 -27.55
C ASN A 450 -9.02 -12.90 -26.78
N LEU A 451 -9.43 -14.13 -27.10
CA LEU A 451 -8.95 -15.33 -26.40
C LEU A 451 -7.43 -15.53 -26.47
N HIS A 452 -6.78 -15.03 -27.52
CA HIS A 452 -5.34 -15.13 -27.70
C HIS A 452 -4.56 -14.00 -26.99
N GLY A 453 -5.24 -13.06 -26.31
CA GLY A 453 -4.58 -11.94 -25.63
C GLY A 453 -3.85 -10.97 -26.55
N MET A 454 -4.30 -10.83 -27.82
CA MET A 454 -3.70 -9.87 -28.75
C MET A 454 -4.24 -8.47 -28.48
N HIS A 455 -3.59 -7.74 -27.57
CA HIS A 455 -4.02 -6.43 -27.07
C HIS A 455 -3.45 -5.24 -27.86
N GLY A 456 -3.47 -5.33 -29.20
CA GLY A 456 -2.83 -4.33 -30.07
C GLY A 456 -3.65 -3.05 -30.35
N GLY A 457 -4.92 -2.99 -29.93
CA GLY A 457 -5.82 -1.89 -30.29
C GLY A 457 -6.77 -1.44 -29.18
N GLY A 458 -7.28 -0.21 -29.30
CA GLY A 458 -8.30 0.35 -28.40
C GLY A 458 -7.90 0.35 -26.92
N ALA A 459 -8.87 0.04 -26.05
CA ALA A 459 -8.66 -0.09 -24.61
C ALA A 459 -7.64 -1.18 -24.24
N ALA A 460 -7.56 -2.27 -25.02
CA ALA A 460 -6.58 -3.33 -24.78
C ALA A 460 -5.14 -2.83 -24.91
N ARG A 461 -4.86 -1.98 -25.92
CA ARG A 461 -3.54 -1.35 -26.07
C ARG A 461 -3.19 -0.44 -24.90
N VAL A 462 -4.17 0.32 -24.40
CA VAL A 462 -3.97 1.19 -23.23
C VAL A 462 -3.65 0.35 -21.99
N ALA A 463 -4.37 -0.76 -21.80
CA ALA A 463 -4.14 -1.68 -20.70
C ALA A 463 -2.69 -2.22 -20.69
N VAL A 464 -2.13 -2.60 -21.85
CA VAL A 464 -0.73 -3.07 -21.95
C VAL A 464 0.25 -1.93 -21.67
N GLN A 465 0.03 -0.77 -22.27
CA GLN A 465 0.96 0.35 -22.19
C GLN A 465 1.01 1.01 -20.81
N ARG A 466 -0.06 0.89 -20.01
CA ARG A 466 -0.22 1.70 -18.79
C ARG A 466 -0.59 0.94 -17.54
N PHE A 467 -1.25 -0.20 -17.66
CA PHE A 467 -1.92 -0.85 -16.53
C PHE A 467 -1.55 -2.34 -16.41
N GLY A 468 -0.43 -2.74 -17.03
CA GLY A 468 0.19 -4.05 -16.83
C GLY A 468 -0.55 -5.24 -17.47
N ALA A 469 -1.42 -5.01 -18.47
CA ALA A 469 -1.96 -6.12 -19.24
C ALA A 469 -0.85 -6.86 -20.02
N VAL A 470 -0.96 -8.18 -20.09
CA VAL A 470 0.06 -9.08 -20.66
C VAL A 470 -0.37 -9.52 -22.06
N MET A 471 0.49 -9.27 -23.05
CA MET A 471 0.31 -9.81 -24.41
C MET A 471 0.28 -11.34 -24.36
N GLY A 472 -0.74 -11.94 -24.95
CA GLY A 472 -0.95 -13.40 -24.92
C GLY A 472 -1.94 -13.89 -23.87
N GLN A 473 -2.33 -13.05 -22.89
CA GLN A 473 -3.28 -13.41 -21.85
C GLN A 473 -4.67 -12.80 -22.14
N GLY A 474 -5.58 -13.62 -22.66
CA GLY A 474 -6.89 -13.15 -23.15
C GLY A 474 -7.96 -12.90 -22.08
N VAL A 475 -7.78 -13.44 -20.88
CA VAL A 475 -8.82 -13.58 -19.85
C VAL A 475 -8.26 -13.21 -18.47
N GLY A 476 -9.10 -12.59 -17.65
CA GLY A 476 -8.87 -12.45 -16.21
C GLY A 476 -7.94 -11.31 -15.83
N LEU A 477 -7.55 -11.29 -14.55
CA LEU A 477 -6.70 -10.25 -13.98
C LEU A 477 -5.25 -10.38 -14.46
N GLN A 478 -4.62 -9.25 -14.78
CA GLN A 478 -3.23 -9.10 -15.20
C GLN A 478 -2.75 -7.68 -14.94
N GLY A 479 -1.70 -7.54 -14.13
CA GLY A 479 -1.30 -6.22 -13.61
C GLY A 479 -2.46 -5.55 -12.88
N GLN A 480 -2.74 -4.28 -13.21
CA GLN A 480 -3.92 -3.53 -12.76
C GLN A 480 -5.04 -3.54 -13.83
N SER A 481 -5.15 -4.61 -14.61
CA SER A 481 -6.15 -4.75 -15.67
C SER A 481 -6.90 -6.07 -15.58
N TYR A 482 -8.16 -6.10 -16.00
CA TYR A 482 -8.94 -7.33 -16.13
C TYR A 482 -9.46 -7.49 -17.55
N ALA A 483 -9.08 -8.58 -18.22
CA ALA A 483 -9.43 -8.87 -19.61
C ALA A 483 -10.72 -9.70 -19.71
N ILE A 484 -11.68 -9.22 -20.49
CA ILE A 484 -12.90 -9.96 -20.85
C ILE A 484 -12.89 -10.22 -22.35
N PRO A 485 -12.82 -11.48 -22.81
CA PRO A 485 -12.91 -11.78 -24.24
C PRO A 485 -14.24 -11.33 -24.84
N THR A 486 -14.17 -10.50 -25.87
CA THR A 486 -15.35 -9.98 -26.60
C THR A 486 -15.28 -10.20 -28.11
N MET A 487 -14.21 -10.81 -28.62
CA MET A 487 -14.01 -10.98 -30.07
C MET A 487 -14.41 -12.37 -30.58
N GLN A 488 -15.02 -13.18 -29.72
CA GLN A 488 -15.52 -14.51 -30.06
C GLN A 488 -17.04 -14.47 -30.17
N GLY A 489 -17.56 -14.72 -31.37
CA GLY A 489 -18.97 -15.03 -31.61
C GLY A 489 -19.95 -13.90 -31.26
N SER A 490 -21.04 -14.27 -30.60
CA SER A 490 -22.16 -13.40 -30.24
C SER A 490 -22.11 -12.98 -28.77
N VAL A 491 -23.10 -12.21 -28.33
CA VAL A 491 -23.25 -11.79 -26.92
C VAL A 491 -23.29 -13.01 -25.97
N GLU A 492 -23.88 -14.12 -26.41
CA GLU A 492 -23.98 -15.36 -25.64
C GLU A 492 -22.61 -15.99 -25.35
N THR A 493 -21.63 -15.84 -26.24
CA THR A 493 -20.26 -16.35 -26.04
C THR A 493 -19.39 -15.42 -25.19
N ILE A 494 -19.88 -14.21 -24.87
CA ILE A 494 -19.24 -13.25 -23.96
C ILE A 494 -19.75 -13.45 -22.53
N ARG A 495 -21.03 -13.77 -22.37
CA ARG A 495 -21.71 -13.91 -21.07
C ARG A 495 -20.94 -14.73 -20.01
N PRO A 496 -20.35 -15.91 -20.30
CA PRO A 496 -19.63 -16.67 -19.29
C PRO A 496 -18.45 -15.91 -18.67
N TYR A 497 -17.75 -15.09 -19.45
CA TYR A 497 -16.62 -14.28 -18.98
C TYR A 497 -17.06 -13.06 -18.18
N VAL A 498 -18.21 -12.47 -18.51
CA VAL A 498 -18.82 -11.42 -17.69
C VAL A 498 -19.30 -11.99 -16.35
N ASP A 499 -19.95 -13.17 -16.36
CA ASP A 499 -20.35 -13.85 -15.13
C ASP A 499 -19.14 -14.22 -14.26
N GLU A 500 -18.01 -14.61 -14.86
CA GLU A 500 -16.76 -14.85 -14.16
C GLU A 500 -16.15 -13.58 -13.56
N PHE A 501 -16.14 -12.48 -14.32
CA PHE A 501 -15.73 -11.17 -13.85
C PHE A 501 -16.57 -10.72 -12.64
N ILE A 502 -17.89 -10.90 -12.69
CA ILE A 502 -18.79 -10.49 -11.60
C ILE A 502 -18.50 -11.31 -10.33
N ARG A 503 -18.36 -12.63 -10.44
CA ARG A 503 -17.93 -13.48 -9.31
C ARG A 503 -16.57 -13.06 -8.76
N PHE A 504 -15.65 -12.68 -9.65
CA PHE A 504 -14.36 -12.16 -9.25
C PHE A 504 -14.52 -10.83 -8.50
N ALA A 505 -15.32 -9.89 -8.98
CA ALA A 505 -15.55 -8.62 -8.28
C ALA A 505 -16.21 -8.81 -6.91
N GLU A 506 -17.17 -9.73 -6.80
CA GLU A 506 -17.81 -10.13 -5.52
C GLU A 506 -16.82 -10.69 -4.51
N ALA A 507 -15.87 -11.50 -4.96
CA ALA A 507 -14.83 -12.08 -4.09
C ALA A 507 -13.75 -11.07 -3.66
N HIS A 508 -13.72 -9.87 -4.28
CA HIS A 508 -12.67 -8.87 -4.07
C HIS A 508 -13.24 -7.48 -3.76
N PRO A 509 -13.96 -7.31 -2.64
CA PRO A 509 -14.58 -6.04 -2.28
C PRO A 509 -13.58 -4.90 -2.06
N GLY A 510 -12.30 -5.22 -1.80
CA GLY A 510 -11.21 -4.25 -1.69
C GLY A 510 -10.61 -3.78 -3.03
N LEU A 511 -11.12 -4.25 -4.18
CA LEU A 511 -10.73 -3.77 -5.50
C LEU A 511 -11.88 -3.04 -6.17
N VAL A 512 -11.59 -1.93 -6.84
CA VAL A 512 -12.56 -1.15 -7.62
C VAL A 512 -12.37 -1.39 -9.10
N PHE A 513 -13.42 -1.82 -9.79
CA PHE A 513 -13.35 -2.20 -11.20
C PHE A 513 -13.97 -1.12 -12.08
N TYR A 514 -13.15 -0.42 -12.87
CA TYR A 514 -13.64 0.48 -13.91
C TYR A 514 -13.91 -0.28 -15.19
N VAL A 515 -15.18 -0.55 -15.44
CA VAL A 515 -15.64 -1.19 -16.67
C VAL A 515 -15.63 -0.17 -17.78
N THR A 516 -14.82 -0.41 -18.82
CA THR A 516 -14.87 0.39 -20.05
C THR A 516 -16.11 0.02 -20.88
N ARG A 517 -16.35 0.69 -22.01
CA ARG A 517 -17.36 0.25 -23.00
C ARG A 517 -16.88 -1.02 -23.73
N ILE A 518 -16.78 -2.11 -22.97
CA ILE A 518 -16.24 -3.41 -23.37
C ILE A 518 -17.05 -3.95 -24.55
N GLY A 519 -16.39 -4.41 -25.60
CA GLY A 519 -17.03 -4.92 -26.82
C GLY A 519 -17.55 -3.85 -27.79
N CYS A 520 -17.77 -2.61 -27.35
CA CYS A 520 -18.40 -1.57 -28.18
C CYS A 520 -17.45 -0.78 -29.09
N GLY A 521 -16.16 -1.11 -29.04
CA GLY A 521 -15.13 -0.55 -29.93
C GLY A 521 -14.85 -1.49 -31.11
N ILE A 522 -13.69 -2.14 -31.07
CA ILE A 522 -13.18 -2.99 -32.18
C ILE A 522 -14.08 -4.21 -32.45
N ALA A 523 -14.72 -4.78 -31.43
CA ALA A 523 -15.60 -5.93 -31.60
C ALA A 523 -16.97 -5.57 -32.22
N GLY A 524 -17.35 -4.29 -32.20
CA GLY A 524 -18.49 -3.77 -32.96
C GLY A 524 -19.87 -3.95 -32.33
N PHE A 525 -19.97 -4.35 -31.06
CA PHE A 525 -21.26 -4.44 -30.37
C PHE A 525 -21.81 -3.06 -29.99
N THR A 526 -23.11 -2.97 -29.81
CA THR A 526 -23.76 -1.77 -29.26
C THR A 526 -23.84 -1.84 -27.73
N ASP A 527 -24.00 -0.68 -27.09
CA ASP A 527 -24.20 -0.63 -25.63
C ASP A 527 -25.47 -1.40 -25.22
N GLY A 528 -26.52 -1.38 -26.06
CA GLY A 528 -27.75 -2.15 -25.86
C GLY A 528 -27.56 -3.67 -25.86
N GLU A 529 -26.54 -4.17 -26.56
CA GLU A 529 -26.22 -5.60 -26.60
C GLU A 529 -25.37 -6.05 -25.41
N ILE A 530 -24.43 -5.21 -24.96
CA ILE A 530 -23.47 -5.58 -23.90
C ILE A 530 -23.94 -5.21 -22.50
N ALA A 531 -24.50 -4.00 -22.30
CA ALA A 531 -24.87 -3.52 -20.98
C ALA A 531 -25.78 -4.50 -20.19
N PRO A 532 -26.75 -5.21 -20.81
CA PRO A 532 -27.57 -6.21 -20.12
C PRO A 532 -26.76 -7.36 -19.48
N LEU A 533 -25.55 -7.65 -19.95
CA LEU A 533 -24.67 -8.66 -19.33
C LEU A 533 -24.16 -8.20 -17.96
N PHE A 534 -24.06 -6.88 -17.73
CA PHE A 534 -23.54 -6.29 -16.49
C PHE A 534 -24.64 -5.91 -15.48
N ALA A 535 -25.90 -6.27 -15.72
CA ALA A 535 -27.02 -5.91 -14.84
C ALA A 535 -26.79 -6.30 -13.36
N LYS A 536 -26.17 -7.48 -13.11
CA LYS A 536 -25.82 -7.93 -11.75
C LYS A 536 -24.68 -7.11 -11.13
N ALA A 537 -23.76 -6.61 -11.94
CA ALA A 537 -22.61 -5.83 -11.46
C ALA A 537 -23.04 -4.49 -10.84
N ARG A 538 -24.17 -3.93 -11.26
CA ARG A 538 -24.75 -2.69 -10.70
C ARG A 538 -25.06 -2.78 -9.20
N GLY A 539 -25.29 -3.99 -8.68
CA GLY A 539 -25.50 -4.21 -7.24
C GLY A 539 -24.20 -4.24 -6.42
N LEU A 540 -23.04 -4.21 -7.07
CA LEU A 540 -21.74 -4.30 -6.40
C LEU A 540 -21.18 -2.90 -6.19
N GLY A 541 -20.90 -2.55 -4.92
CA GLY A 541 -20.35 -1.25 -4.54
C GLY A 541 -18.93 -0.97 -5.06
N ASN A 542 -18.29 -1.98 -5.63
CA ASN A 542 -16.92 -1.92 -6.13
C ASN A 542 -16.80 -2.10 -7.65
N VAL A 543 -17.92 -2.12 -8.39
CA VAL A 543 -17.91 -2.11 -9.86
C VAL A 543 -18.51 -0.81 -10.37
N VAL A 544 -17.71 -0.06 -11.11
CA VAL A 544 -18.09 1.21 -11.72
C VAL A 544 -18.34 0.96 -13.22
N LEU A 545 -19.55 1.27 -13.69
CA LEU A 545 -19.96 1.08 -15.08
C LEU A 545 -19.87 2.39 -15.87
N PRO A 546 -19.70 2.34 -17.20
CA PRO A 546 -19.85 3.52 -18.06
C PRO A 546 -21.25 4.12 -17.92
N LEU A 547 -21.36 5.46 -18.02
CA LEU A 547 -22.65 6.15 -17.97
C LEU A 547 -23.66 5.55 -18.98
N SER A 548 -23.21 5.27 -20.21
CA SER A 548 -24.09 4.72 -21.25
C SER A 548 -24.60 3.31 -20.95
N PHE A 549 -23.85 2.50 -20.18
CA PHE A 549 -24.35 1.21 -19.73
C PHE A 549 -25.39 1.39 -18.64
N CYS A 550 -25.19 2.34 -17.74
CA CYS A 550 -26.19 2.68 -16.72
C CYS A 550 -27.50 3.16 -17.35
N GLU A 551 -27.44 4.06 -18.34
CA GLU A 551 -28.61 4.56 -19.07
C GLU A 551 -29.41 3.42 -19.72
N VAL A 552 -28.75 2.48 -20.41
CA VAL A 552 -29.40 1.30 -20.99
C VAL A 552 -30.08 0.42 -19.93
N LEU A 553 -29.47 0.31 -18.75
CA LEU A 553 -30.01 -0.50 -17.65
C LEU A 553 -31.14 0.20 -16.88
N GLU A 554 -31.28 1.52 -16.99
CA GLU A 554 -32.34 2.32 -16.35
C GLU A 554 -33.62 2.38 -17.18
N GLY A 555 -33.50 2.25 -18.51
CA GLY A 555 -34.62 2.25 -19.45
C GLY A 555 -34.85 3.59 -20.11
#